data_AF-A0AAW2TVJ6-F1
#
_entry.id   AF-A0AAW2TVJ6-F1
#
_cell.length_a   1.000
_cell.length_b   1.000
_cell.length_c   1.000
_cell.angle_alpha   90.00
_cell.angle_beta   90.00
_cell.angle_gamma   90.00
#
_symmetry.space_group_name_H-M   'P 1'
#
loop_
_entity.id
_entity.type
_entity.pdbx_description
1 polymer ?
#
loop_
_entity_poly.entity_id
_entity_poly.type
_entity_poly.pdbx_seq_one_letter_code
_entity_poly.pdbx_strand_id
1 'polypeptide(L)'
;MIIQLLLNNNKTKWTQLIVLCWLQGEPTEKTLLIISKGTPEAGTSPIAITGLLVISGWIIVTATFILCGILLLLHNVTGDTCVAMNHWVQNPTVHTALDDILPCVDKTTAEDTLNRSKEVTSQLVNVINTVISNVSNINFAPNFVPLYFNQSGPLVPALCNPFNPDLTDRECAPGEVDLNNATEVWSGYVCQTSASGICVTTGRLNPTLYDQMAATINVSYGLYRYGPFLVELEDCSFVRQTLLEIEATYCPGLGKYSQRVYVGLVMVGTAVMLSLVFWVIYGERGGTVSVQKTIHQQAKKAISMLNE
;
A
#
# COMPACT_ATOMS: atom_id res chain seq x y z
N MET A 1 -58.26 11.22 3.58
CA MET A 1 -57.91 11.78 4.92
C MET A 1 -56.51 12.39 4.99
N ILE A 2 -55.54 11.98 4.16
CA ILE A 2 -54.16 12.52 4.15
C ILE A 2 -54.06 13.90 3.45
N ILE A 3 -54.87 14.16 2.43
CA ILE A 3 -54.84 15.45 1.70
C ILE A 3 -55.42 16.61 2.55
N GLN A 4 -56.37 16.33 3.44
CA GLN A 4 -56.89 17.33 4.39
C GLN A 4 -55.95 17.65 5.56
N LEU A 5 -54.89 16.85 5.75
CA LEU A 5 -53.80 17.19 6.70
C LEU A 5 -52.73 18.09 6.07
N LEU A 6 -52.66 18.17 4.73
CA LEU A 6 -51.68 19.00 4.01
C LEU A 6 -52.07 20.47 3.90
N LEU A 7 -53.34 20.82 4.11
CA LEU A 7 -53.83 22.22 4.07
C LEU A 7 -53.90 22.88 5.44
N ASN A 8 -53.71 22.14 6.54
CA ASN A 8 -53.73 22.74 7.87
C ASN A 8 -52.34 23.29 8.21
N ASN A 9 -52.19 24.60 8.04
CA ASN A 9 -50.96 25.40 8.18
C ASN A 9 -50.50 25.48 9.65
N ASN A 10 -50.17 24.34 10.25
CA ASN A 10 -49.59 24.27 11.59
C ASN A 10 -48.15 23.77 11.49
N LYS A 11 -47.19 24.71 11.58
CA LYS A 11 -45.75 24.49 11.36
C LYS A 11 -45.11 23.44 12.27
N THR A 12 -45.75 23.07 13.38
CA THR A 12 -45.31 22.05 14.34
C THR A 12 -45.48 20.60 13.84
N LYS A 13 -46.37 20.34 12.87
CA LYS A 13 -46.52 18.98 12.33
C LYS A 13 -45.39 18.56 11.39
N TRP A 14 -44.66 19.51 10.79
CA TRP A 14 -43.61 19.20 9.81
C TRP A 14 -42.35 18.63 10.47
N THR A 15 -41.94 19.15 11.62
CA THR A 15 -40.81 18.61 12.39
C THR A 15 -41.12 17.23 12.95
N GLN A 16 -42.34 17.00 13.45
CA GLN A 16 -42.75 15.65 13.88
C GLN A 16 -42.86 14.67 12.71
N LEU A 17 -43.33 15.11 11.53
CA LEU A 17 -43.31 14.27 10.33
C LEU A 17 -41.89 13.93 9.88
N ILE A 18 -40.94 14.86 9.95
CA ILE A 18 -39.53 14.59 9.59
C ILE A 18 -38.91 13.58 10.57
N VAL A 19 -39.17 13.71 11.87
CA VAL A 19 -38.70 12.76 12.90
C VAL A 19 -39.37 11.38 12.76
N LEU A 20 -40.68 11.34 12.45
CA LEU A 20 -41.40 10.09 12.16
C LEU A 20 -40.91 9.43 10.87
N CYS A 21 -40.62 10.21 9.82
CA CYS A 21 -40.09 9.70 8.56
C CYS A 21 -38.65 9.16 8.72
N TRP A 22 -37.87 9.75 9.64
CA TRP A 22 -36.56 9.26 10.07
C TRP A 22 -36.63 7.96 10.89
N LEU A 23 -37.60 7.82 11.80
CA LEU A 23 -37.83 6.59 12.58
C LEU A 23 -38.34 5.42 11.72
N GLN A 24 -38.98 5.70 10.59
CA GLN A 24 -39.59 4.69 9.71
C GLN A 24 -38.66 4.20 8.58
N GLY A 25 -37.47 4.78 8.40
CA GLY A 25 -36.45 4.29 7.45
C GLY A 25 -36.85 4.34 5.96
N GLU A 26 -37.70 5.29 5.53
CA GLU A 26 -38.08 5.45 4.11
C GLU A 26 -37.11 6.37 3.32
N PRO A 27 -37.01 6.20 1.98
CA PRO A 27 -35.90 6.71 1.18
C PRO A 27 -35.94 8.23 0.95
N THR A 28 -34.74 8.78 0.84
CA THR A 28 -34.28 10.18 0.78
C THR A 28 -34.96 11.11 -0.25
N GLU A 29 -35.77 10.57 -1.16
CA GLU A 29 -36.37 11.33 -2.28
C GLU A 29 -37.54 12.23 -1.82
N LYS A 30 -38.33 11.78 -0.84
CA LYS A 30 -39.45 12.58 -0.29
C LYS A 30 -38.96 13.75 0.56
N THR A 31 -37.82 13.61 1.22
CA THR A 31 -37.21 14.66 2.05
C THR A 31 -36.68 15.82 1.20
N LEU A 32 -36.14 15.51 0.02
CA LEU A 32 -35.59 16.51 -0.91
C LEU A 32 -36.68 17.38 -1.56
N LEU A 33 -37.84 16.79 -1.88
CA LEU A 33 -38.99 17.52 -2.43
C LEU A 33 -39.63 18.51 -1.44
N ILE A 34 -39.53 18.26 -0.13
CA ILE A 34 -40.02 19.17 0.91
C ILE A 34 -39.10 20.40 1.04
N ILE A 35 -37.79 20.24 0.79
CA ILE A 35 -36.81 21.33 0.87
C ILE A 35 -36.94 22.29 -0.34
N SER A 36 -37.22 21.76 -1.54
CA SER A 36 -37.34 22.56 -2.77
C SER A 36 -38.52 23.54 -2.78
N LYS A 37 -39.62 23.25 -2.06
CA LYS A 37 -40.78 24.17 -1.97
C LYS A 37 -40.63 25.27 -0.91
N GLY A 38 -39.52 25.29 -0.17
CA GLY A 38 -39.33 26.14 1.01
C GLY A 38 -38.23 27.20 0.92
N THR A 39 -37.68 27.51 -0.26
CA THR A 39 -36.63 28.53 -0.40
C THR A 39 -37.22 29.92 -0.66
N PRO A 40 -37.21 30.86 0.32
CA PRO A 40 -37.34 32.27 0.02
C PRO A 40 -36.00 32.84 -0.44
N GLU A 41 -36.10 33.77 -1.39
CA GLU A 41 -35.00 34.51 -2.00
C GLU A 41 -34.19 35.33 -0.98
N ALA A 42 -32.92 35.51 -1.33
CA ALA A 42 -31.89 36.38 -0.78
C ALA A 42 -32.34 37.41 0.27
N GLY A 43 -32.20 37.02 1.55
CA GLY A 43 -32.17 37.91 2.70
C GLY A 43 -31.82 37.07 3.92
N THR A 44 -30.66 37.31 4.54
CA THR A 44 -30.15 36.57 5.71
C THR A 44 -31.03 36.84 6.93
N SER A 45 -32.22 36.25 6.96
CA SER A 45 -33.08 36.24 8.13
C SER A 45 -32.50 35.26 9.16
N PRO A 46 -32.56 35.57 10.48
CA PRO A 46 -32.04 34.70 11.55
C PRO A 46 -32.68 33.30 11.57
N ILE A 47 -33.82 33.13 10.90
CA ILE A 47 -34.57 31.87 10.78
C ILE A 47 -33.87 30.91 9.81
N ALA A 48 -33.26 31.42 8.73
CA ALA A 48 -32.54 30.60 7.75
C ALA A 48 -31.26 29.98 8.34
N ILE A 49 -30.54 30.74 9.16
CA ILE A 49 -29.32 30.30 9.86
C ILE A 49 -29.64 29.15 10.82
N THR A 50 -30.76 29.27 11.54
CA THR A 50 -31.20 28.28 12.52
C THR A 50 -31.52 26.94 11.87
N GLY A 51 -32.22 26.94 10.71
CA GLY A 51 -32.53 25.70 9.98
C GLY A 51 -31.26 24.99 9.47
N LEU A 52 -30.27 25.75 9.00
CA LEU A 52 -29.01 25.22 8.49
C LEU A 52 -28.16 24.56 9.60
N LEU A 53 -28.19 25.13 10.82
CA LEU A 53 -27.54 24.55 12.01
C LEU A 53 -28.18 23.22 12.45
N VAL A 54 -29.51 23.10 12.36
CA VAL A 54 -30.21 21.86 12.70
C VAL A 54 -29.88 20.77 11.68
N ILE A 55 -29.93 21.08 10.38
CA ILE A 55 -29.63 20.13 9.31
C ILE A 55 -28.18 19.65 9.42
N SER A 56 -27.23 20.56 9.60
CA SER A 56 -25.81 20.20 9.80
C SER A 56 -25.59 19.38 11.08
N GLY A 57 -26.28 19.70 12.18
CA GLY A 57 -26.25 18.92 13.41
C GLY A 57 -26.67 17.46 13.22
N TRP A 58 -27.77 17.22 12.51
CA TRP A 58 -28.22 15.86 12.19
C TRP A 58 -27.25 15.12 11.27
N ILE A 59 -26.66 15.80 10.28
CA ILE A 59 -25.61 15.21 9.43
C ILE A 59 -24.37 14.81 10.24
N ILE A 60 -23.95 15.65 11.21
CA ILE A 60 -22.83 15.33 12.08
C ILE A 60 -23.13 14.11 12.94
N VAL A 61 -24.35 14.02 13.49
CA VAL A 61 -24.80 12.85 14.27
C VAL A 61 -24.73 11.57 13.43
N THR A 62 -25.30 11.58 12.23
CA THR A 62 -25.32 10.38 11.37
C THR A 62 -23.93 9.96 10.94
N ALA A 63 -23.09 10.92 10.55
CA ALA A 63 -21.68 10.66 10.23
C ALA A 63 -20.92 10.07 11.43
N THR A 64 -21.16 10.59 12.65
CA THR A 64 -20.53 10.09 13.88
C THR A 64 -20.92 8.64 14.18
N PHE A 65 -22.20 8.28 14.02
CA PHE A 65 -22.65 6.89 14.19
C PHE A 65 -22.08 5.94 13.14
N ILE A 66 -21.99 6.36 11.87
CA ILE A 66 -21.37 5.57 10.81
C ILE A 66 -19.88 5.34 11.10
N LEU A 67 -19.15 6.40 11.45
CA LEU A 67 -17.73 6.32 11.84
C LEU A 67 -17.53 5.42 13.05
N CYS A 68 -18.45 5.48 14.03
CA CYS A 68 -18.45 4.62 15.20
C CYS A 68 -18.57 3.14 14.83
N GLY A 69 -19.48 2.80 13.89
CA GLY A 69 -19.62 1.44 13.36
C GLY A 69 -18.35 0.96 12.65
N ILE A 70 -17.74 1.81 11.81
CA ILE A 70 -16.49 1.48 11.10
C ILE A 70 -15.34 1.24 12.08
N LEU A 71 -15.18 2.09 13.10
CA LEU A 71 -14.11 1.95 14.10
C LEU A 71 -14.26 0.68 14.94
N LEU A 72 -15.50 0.25 15.24
CA LEU A 72 -15.76 -1.02 15.91
C LEU A 72 -15.32 -2.21 15.06
N LEU A 73 -15.66 -2.22 13.77
CA LEU A 73 -15.22 -3.26 12.85
C LEU A 73 -13.69 -3.28 12.75
N LEU A 74 -13.05 -2.11 12.63
CA LEU A 74 -11.59 -2.00 12.60
C LEU A 74 -10.95 -2.51 13.89
N HIS A 75 -11.53 -2.23 15.06
CA HIS A 75 -11.03 -2.75 16.34
C HIS A 75 -11.05 -4.28 16.37
N ASN A 76 -12.14 -4.90 15.92
CA ASN A 76 -12.28 -6.35 15.90
C ASN A 76 -11.34 -6.99 14.87
N VAL A 77 -11.32 -6.47 13.64
CA VAL A 77 -10.43 -6.96 12.57
C VAL A 77 -8.97 -6.85 12.96
N THR A 78 -8.57 -5.75 13.62
CA THR A 78 -7.21 -5.58 14.12
C THR A 78 -6.87 -6.64 15.16
N GLY A 79 -7.77 -6.89 16.12
CA GLY A 79 -7.60 -7.92 17.14
C GLY A 79 -7.46 -9.32 16.53
N ASP A 80 -8.36 -9.67 15.62
CA ASP A 80 -8.34 -10.95 14.91
C ASP A 80 -7.05 -11.12 14.09
N THR A 81 -6.62 -10.06 13.40
CA THR A 81 -5.37 -10.05 12.62
C THR A 81 -4.14 -10.25 13.51
N CYS A 82 -4.07 -9.58 14.67
CA CYS A 82 -2.97 -9.74 15.62
C CYS A 82 -2.89 -11.16 16.18
N VAL A 83 -4.04 -11.77 16.51
CA VAL A 83 -4.11 -13.16 16.97
C VAL A 83 -3.69 -14.12 15.86
N ALA A 84 -4.18 -13.91 14.64
CA ALA A 84 -3.82 -14.73 13.48
C ALA A 84 -2.31 -14.63 13.16
N MET A 85 -1.72 -13.43 13.20
CA MET A 85 -0.28 -13.22 13.03
C MET A 85 0.53 -14.00 14.07
N ASN A 86 0.15 -13.94 15.36
CA ASN A 86 0.84 -14.67 16.42
C ASN A 86 0.75 -16.20 16.22
N HIS A 87 -0.42 -16.72 15.83
CA HIS A 87 -0.59 -18.14 15.53
C HIS A 87 0.32 -18.62 14.40
N TRP A 88 0.42 -17.83 13.32
CA TRP A 88 1.30 -18.15 12.19
C TRP A 88 2.78 -18.15 12.59
N VAL A 89 3.23 -17.12 13.29
CA VAL A 89 4.62 -17.00 13.77
C VAL A 89 5.06 -18.21 14.60
N GLN A 90 4.14 -18.78 15.40
CA GLN A 90 4.44 -19.95 16.22
C GLN A 90 4.46 -21.26 15.41
N ASN A 91 3.65 -21.36 14.36
CA ASN A 91 3.49 -22.59 13.57
C ASN A 91 3.39 -22.28 12.06
N PRO A 92 4.49 -21.84 11.41
CA PRO A 92 4.45 -21.37 10.02
C PRO A 92 4.20 -22.49 8.99
N THR A 93 4.49 -23.75 9.35
CA THR A 93 4.43 -24.92 8.47
C THR A 93 3.12 -25.73 8.59
N VAL A 94 2.20 -25.30 9.44
CA VAL A 94 0.87 -25.90 9.54
C VAL A 94 -0.04 -25.08 8.64
N HIS A 95 -0.67 -25.73 7.64
CA HIS A 95 -1.57 -25.10 6.67
C HIS A 95 -2.40 -23.96 7.27
N THR A 96 -1.93 -22.74 7.02
CA THR A 96 -2.56 -21.50 7.45
C THR A 96 -2.85 -20.67 6.21
N ALA A 97 -3.78 -19.72 6.30
CA ALA A 97 -4.09 -18.83 5.17
C ALA A 97 -2.87 -18.01 4.68
N LEU A 98 -1.79 -17.93 5.46
CA LEU A 98 -0.56 -17.24 5.09
C LEU A 98 0.50 -18.18 4.47
N ASP A 99 0.47 -19.48 4.77
CA ASP A 99 1.31 -20.51 4.13
C ASP A 99 0.99 -20.67 2.63
N ASP A 100 -0.27 -20.49 2.23
CA ASP A 100 -0.70 -20.50 0.81
C ASP A 100 -0.13 -19.33 -0.02
N ILE A 101 0.29 -18.23 0.63
CA ILE A 101 0.81 -17.02 -0.02
C ILE A 101 2.34 -16.93 0.10
N LEU A 102 2.88 -17.37 1.25
CA LEU A 102 4.32 -17.49 1.51
C LEU A 102 4.62 -18.90 2.03
N PRO A 103 4.85 -19.88 1.13
CA PRO A 103 5.24 -21.21 1.54
C PRO A 103 6.64 -21.14 2.14
N CYS A 104 6.71 -21.24 3.46
CA CYS A 104 7.98 -21.26 4.17
C CYS A 104 8.63 -22.62 3.98
N VAL A 105 9.85 -22.63 3.48
CA VAL A 105 10.65 -23.87 3.49
C VAL A 105 11.48 -23.92 4.77
N ASP A 106 11.96 -25.10 5.14
CA ASP A 106 12.89 -25.21 6.24
C ASP A 106 14.27 -24.66 5.84
N LYS A 107 15.00 -24.14 6.83
CA LYS A 107 16.36 -23.62 6.65
C LYS A 107 17.31 -24.53 5.86
N THR A 108 17.20 -25.86 5.99
CA THR A 108 18.10 -26.78 5.27
C THR A 108 17.77 -26.83 3.78
N THR A 109 16.48 -26.87 3.44
CA THR A 109 16.02 -26.73 2.06
C THR A 109 16.39 -25.36 1.47
N ALA A 110 16.26 -24.28 2.25
CA ALA A 110 16.67 -22.94 1.84
C ALA A 110 18.18 -22.88 1.53
N GLU A 111 19.02 -23.45 2.39
CA GLU A 111 20.47 -23.54 2.17
C GLU A 111 20.83 -24.39 0.95
N ASP A 112 20.11 -25.49 0.72
CA ASP A 112 20.22 -26.29 -0.50
C ASP A 112 19.84 -25.46 -1.75
N THR A 113 18.76 -24.69 -1.71
CA THR A 113 18.36 -23.78 -2.79
C THR A 113 19.45 -22.74 -3.06
N LEU A 114 20.07 -22.17 -2.03
CA LEU A 114 21.20 -21.26 -2.17
C LEU A 114 22.37 -21.93 -2.89
N ASN A 115 22.77 -23.13 -2.44
CA ASN A 115 23.84 -23.88 -3.08
C ASN A 115 23.54 -24.21 -4.54
N ARG A 116 22.29 -24.53 -4.89
CA ARG A 116 21.86 -24.71 -6.28
C ARG A 116 21.95 -23.42 -7.09
N SER A 117 21.60 -22.27 -6.51
CA SER A 117 21.75 -20.98 -7.18
C SER A 117 23.22 -20.61 -7.45
N LYS A 118 24.13 -20.93 -6.50
CA LYS A 118 25.58 -20.77 -6.68
C LYS A 118 26.10 -21.69 -7.78
N GLU A 119 25.67 -22.94 -7.79
CA GLU A 119 26.03 -23.92 -8.84
C GLU A 119 25.58 -23.45 -10.22
N VAL A 120 24.33 -22.99 -10.37
CA VAL A 120 23.83 -22.47 -11.66
C VAL A 120 24.64 -21.26 -12.10
N THR A 121 24.92 -20.31 -11.20
CA THR A 121 25.78 -19.15 -11.49
C THR A 121 27.17 -19.58 -11.97
N SER A 122 27.80 -20.53 -11.28
CA SER A 122 29.11 -21.09 -11.64
C SER A 122 29.09 -21.75 -13.02
N GLN A 123 28.06 -22.54 -13.31
CA GLN A 123 27.88 -23.18 -14.62
C GLN A 123 27.68 -22.17 -15.74
N LEU A 124 26.86 -21.12 -15.53
CA LEU A 124 26.65 -20.07 -16.53
C LEU A 124 27.94 -19.33 -16.86
N VAL A 125 28.75 -18.99 -15.84
CA VAL A 125 30.07 -18.37 -16.04
C VAL A 125 31.00 -19.31 -16.82
N ASN A 126 31.01 -20.60 -16.48
CA ASN A 126 31.82 -21.60 -17.19
C ASN A 126 31.41 -21.74 -18.67
N VAL A 127 30.11 -21.69 -18.97
CA VAL A 127 29.60 -21.70 -20.35
C VAL A 127 30.10 -20.47 -21.10
N ILE A 128 29.99 -19.28 -20.52
CA ILE A 128 30.49 -18.04 -21.15
C ILE A 128 32.01 -18.14 -21.39
N ASN A 129 32.78 -18.58 -20.39
CA ASN A 129 34.23 -18.74 -20.53
C ASN A 129 34.61 -19.76 -21.61
N THR A 130 33.82 -20.83 -21.76
CA THR A 130 33.99 -21.81 -22.84
C THR A 130 33.76 -21.16 -24.20
N VAL A 131 32.74 -20.31 -24.33
CA VAL A 131 32.50 -19.57 -25.58
C VAL A 131 33.63 -18.56 -25.84
N ILE A 132 34.11 -17.86 -24.81
CA ILE A 132 35.22 -16.92 -24.95
C ILE A 132 36.49 -17.65 -25.43
N SER A 133 36.88 -18.74 -24.75
CA SER A 133 38.12 -19.45 -25.06
C SER A 133 38.05 -20.21 -26.38
N ASN A 134 36.90 -20.83 -26.69
CA ASN A 134 36.78 -21.77 -27.80
C ASN A 134 36.09 -21.18 -29.04
N VAL A 135 35.42 -20.02 -28.93
CA VAL A 135 34.74 -19.37 -30.06
C VAL A 135 35.31 -17.99 -30.35
N SER A 136 35.33 -17.09 -29.36
CA SER A 136 35.74 -15.69 -29.58
C SER A 136 37.26 -15.51 -29.72
N ASN A 137 38.03 -16.24 -28.90
CA ASN A 137 39.49 -16.13 -28.87
C ASN A 137 40.19 -17.09 -29.87
N ILE A 138 39.44 -17.96 -30.55
CA ILE A 138 39.97 -18.81 -31.63
C ILE A 138 39.78 -18.11 -32.98
N ASN A 139 40.82 -18.12 -33.80
CA ASN A 139 40.74 -17.65 -35.18
C ASN A 139 40.31 -18.81 -36.08
N PHE A 140 39.00 -18.91 -36.36
CA PHE A 140 38.47 -19.93 -37.26
C PHE A 140 38.86 -19.65 -38.73
N ALA A 141 38.97 -20.70 -39.53
CA ALA A 141 39.11 -20.55 -40.97
C ALA A 141 37.74 -20.22 -41.62
N PRO A 142 37.71 -19.51 -42.77
CA PRO A 142 36.46 -19.02 -43.38
C PRO A 142 35.41 -20.09 -43.71
N ASN A 143 35.83 -21.36 -43.82
CA ASN A 143 34.96 -22.50 -44.07
C ASN A 143 34.16 -22.97 -42.84
N PHE A 144 34.48 -22.51 -41.63
CA PHE A 144 33.79 -22.89 -40.38
C PHE A 144 32.63 -21.95 -40.05
N VAL A 145 31.63 -21.88 -40.94
CA VAL A 145 30.36 -21.18 -40.67
C VAL A 145 29.49 -22.07 -39.77
N PRO A 146 28.87 -21.57 -38.68
CA PRO A 146 28.68 -20.17 -38.31
C PRO A 146 29.69 -19.59 -37.31
N LEU A 147 30.73 -20.34 -36.93
CA LEU A 147 31.71 -19.92 -35.91
C LEU A 147 32.72 -18.87 -36.43
N TYR A 148 32.89 -18.79 -37.74
CA TYR A 148 33.71 -17.79 -38.40
C TYR A 148 32.95 -16.48 -38.59
N PHE A 149 33.47 -15.38 -38.05
CA PHE A 149 32.94 -14.04 -38.27
C PHE A 149 34.05 -12.97 -38.38
N ASN A 150 35.25 -13.34 -38.85
CA ASN A 150 36.41 -12.46 -39.02
C ASN A 150 36.96 -11.89 -37.69
N GLN A 151 37.12 -12.77 -36.70
CA GLN A 151 37.67 -12.45 -35.38
C GLN A 151 39.03 -11.74 -35.49
N SER A 152 39.11 -10.50 -35.02
CA SER A 152 40.32 -9.66 -35.06
C SER A 152 40.46 -8.83 -33.78
N GLY A 153 41.66 -8.34 -33.46
CA GLY A 153 41.88 -7.51 -32.27
C GLY A 153 42.24 -8.29 -30.99
N PRO A 154 42.29 -7.61 -29.83
CA PRO A 154 42.75 -8.18 -28.57
C PRO A 154 41.84 -9.29 -28.08
N LEU A 155 42.40 -10.24 -27.32
CA LEU A 155 41.65 -11.35 -26.73
C LEU A 155 40.62 -10.83 -25.73
N VAL A 156 39.42 -11.40 -25.78
CA VAL A 156 38.35 -11.12 -24.82
C VAL A 156 38.77 -11.73 -23.48
N PRO A 157 38.81 -10.95 -22.39
CA PRO A 157 39.17 -11.45 -21.07
C PRO A 157 38.06 -12.37 -20.53
N ALA A 158 38.45 -13.38 -19.77
CA ALA A 158 37.52 -14.33 -19.17
C ALA A 158 36.65 -13.67 -18.11
N LEU A 159 35.42 -14.17 -17.95
CA LEU A 159 34.53 -13.80 -16.87
C LEU A 159 34.97 -14.46 -15.57
N CYS A 160 35.03 -13.68 -14.50
CA CYS A 160 35.28 -14.20 -13.18
C CYS A 160 34.12 -15.06 -12.70
N ASN A 161 34.41 -16.31 -12.35
CA ASN A 161 33.50 -17.10 -11.54
C ASN A 161 33.63 -16.65 -10.08
N PRO A 162 32.56 -16.22 -9.39
CA PRO A 162 32.65 -15.79 -7.99
C PRO A 162 32.81 -16.96 -7.01
N PHE A 163 32.71 -18.22 -7.48
CA PHE A 163 32.76 -19.41 -6.65
C PHE A 163 33.90 -20.36 -7.02
N ASN A 164 34.42 -21.06 -6.01
CA ASN A 164 35.29 -22.22 -6.16
C ASN A 164 34.48 -23.48 -6.55
N PRO A 165 35.14 -24.60 -6.95
CA PRO A 165 34.46 -25.85 -7.25
C PRO A 165 33.67 -26.46 -6.06
N ASP A 166 33.96 -26.04 -4.84
CA ASP A 166 33.23 -26.40 -3.62
C ASP A 166 32.15 -25.37 -3.24
N LEU A 167 31.84 -24.42 -4.14
CA LEU A 167 30.85 -23.35 -3.97
C LEU A 167 31.17 -22.32 -2.88
N THR A 168 32.41 -22.35 -2.35
CA THR A 168 32.90 -21.27 -1.49
C THR A 168 33.20 -20.02 -2.32
N ASP A 169 33.02 -18.85 -1.71
CA ASP A 169 33.27 -17.59 -2.39
C ASP A 169 34.77 -17.43 -2.66
N ARG A 170 35.12 -16.92 -3.86
CA ARG A 170 36.51 -16.69 -4.26
C ARG A 170 36.70 -15.30 -4.83
N GLU A 171 37.89 -14.76 -4.65
CA GLU A 171 38.31 -13.54 -5.33
C GLU A 171 38.73 -13.84 -6.77
N CYS A 172 38.42 -12.92 -7.67
CA CYS A 172 38.76 -13.02 -9.09
C CYS A 172 40.27 -12.94 -9.31
N ALA A 173 40.80 -13.77 -10.21
CA ALA A 173 42.20 -13.74 -10.55
C ALA A 173 42.55 -12.51 -11.41
N PRO A 174 43.80 -12.01 -11.39
CA PRO A 174 44.23 -10.94 -12.26
C PRO A 174 43.99 -11.28 -13.74
N GLY A 175 43.24 -10.41 -14.45
CA GLY A 175 42.89 -10.61 -15.85
C GLY A 175 41.50 -11.22 -16.10
N GLU A 176 40.81 -11.67 -15.05
CA GLU A 176 39.38 -11.96 -15.10
C GLU A 176 38.56 -10.67 -14.95
N VAL A 177 37.36 -10.63 -15.53
CA VAL A 177 36.43 -9.51 -15.41
C VAL A 177 35.31 -9.86 -14.46
N ASP A 178 35.02 -8.96 -13.52
CA ASP A 178 33.93 -9.14 -12.56
C ASP A 178 32.54 -9.06 -13.24
N LEU A 179 31.58 -9.84 -12.73
CA LEU A 179 30.19 -9.87 -13.20
C LEU A 179 29.53 -8.48 -13.25
N ASN A 180 29.88 -7.58 -12.34
CA ASN A 180 29.32 -6.23 -12.27
C ASN A 180 29.66 -5.38 -13.50
N ASN A 181 30.88 -5.51 -14.02
CA ASN A 181 31.42 -4.62 -15.06
C ASN A 181 31.66 -5.35 -16.39
N ALA A 182 31.37 -6.64 -16.48
CA ALA A 182 31.70 -7.48 -17.63
C ALA A 182 31.08 -6.99 -18.94
N THR A 183 29.83 -6.55 -18.92
CA THR A 183 29.15 -6.01 -20.12
C THR A 183 29.83 -4.75 -20.63
N GLU A 184 30.19 -3.83 -19.73
CA GLU A 184 30.89 -2.60 -20.08
C GLU A 184 32.27 -2.90 -20.68
N VAL A 185 33.06 -3.76 -20.03
CA VAL A 185 34.39 -4.15 -20.52
C VAL A 185 34.30 -4.84 -21.88
N TRP A 186 33.36 -5.77 -22.07
CA TRP A 186 33.23 -6.52 -23.33
C TRP A 186 32.66 -5.69 -24.47
N SER A 187 31.95 -4.59 -24.18
CA SER A 187 31.47 -3.68 -25.23
C SER A 187 32.61 -3.14 -26.11
N GLY A 188 33.82 -2.99 -25.54
CA GLY A 188 35.03 -2.58 -26.28
C GLY A 188 35.60 -3.63 -27.24
N TYR A 189 35.08 -4.87 -27.22
CA TYR A 189 35.52 -5.98 -28.07
C TYR A 189 34.52 -6.30 -29.19
N VAL A 190 33.40 -5.56 -29.25
CA VAL A 190 32.34 -5.74 -30.23
C VAL A 190 32.73 -5.11 -31.57
N CYS A 191 32.56 -5.86 -32.64
CA CYS A 191 32.75 -5.39 -34.00
C CYS A 191 31.43 -4.87 -34.62
N GLN A 192 31.53 -4.01 -35.62
CA GLN A 192 30.41 -3.71 -36.52
C GLN A 192 30.29 -4.82 -37.56
N THR A 193 29.07 -5.30 -37.83
CA THR A 193 28.83 -6.42 -38.73
C THR A 193 28.23 -6.01 -40.07
N SER A 194 28.52 -6.79 -41.11
CA SER A 194 27.80 -6.75 -42.39
C SER A 194 26.40 -7.38 -42.26
N ALA A 195 25.59 -7.28 -43.32
CA ALA A 195 24.28 -7.94 -43.40
C ALA A 195 24.34 -9.48 -43.24
N SER A 196 25.51 -10.09 -43.44
CA SER A 196 25.74 -11.53 -43.26
C SER A 196 26.27 -11.91 -41.87
N GLY A 197 26.35 -10.96 -40.92
CA GLY A 197 26.81 -11.19 -39.55
C GLY A 197 28.33 -11.30 -39.38
N ILE A 198 29.11 -10.92 -40.39
CA ILE A 198 30.59 -10.96 -40.35
C ILE A 198 31.12 -9.61 -39.89
N CYS A 199 32.14 -9.61 -39.02
CA CYS A 199 32.81 -8.39 -38.57
C CYS A 199 33.50 -7.65 -39.72
N VAL A 200 33.17 -6.36 -39.87
CA VAL A 200 33.80 -5.40 -40.79
C VAL A 200 34.92 -4.64 -40.09
N THR A 201 34.74 -4.31 -38.81
CA THR A 201 35.76 -3.66 -37.97
C THR A 201 36.51 -4.67 -37.11
N THR A 202 37.63 -4.26 -36.53
CA THR A 202 38.37 -5.07 -35.55
C THR A 202 37.50 -5.35 -34.33
N GLY A 203 37.33 -6.62 -34.00
CA GLY A 203 36.63 -7.09 -32.80
C GLY A 203 36.51 -8.62 -32.79
N ARG A 204 36.27 -9.17 -31.61
CA ARG A 204 36.15 -10.64 -31.38
C ARG A 204 34.75 -11.07 -30.98
N LEU A 205 33.83 -10.12 -30.81
CA LEU A 205 32.42 -10.38 -30.53
C LEU A 205 31.58 -9.73 -31.62
N ASN A 206 30.71 -10.51 -32.26
CA ASN A 206 29.64 -9.92 -33.06
C ASN A 206 28.50 -9.45 -32.13
N PRO A 207 27.63 -8.52 -32.56
CA PRO A 207 26.55 -7.98 -31.73
C PRO A 207 25.61 -9.07 -31.17
N THR A 208 25.23 -10.06 -31.98
CA THR A 208 24.36 -11.16 -31.54
C THR A 208 24.99 -12.00 -30.42
N LEU A 209 26.28 -12.30 -30.53
CA LEU A 209 27.02 -13.07 -29.53
C LEU A 209 27.21 -12.26 -28.25
N TYR A 210 27.53 -10.98 -28.39
CA TYR A 210 27.63 -10.05 -27.27
C TYR A 210 26.30 -9.94 -26.51
N ASP A 211 25.17 -9.75 -27.21
CA ASP A 211 23.86 -9.64 -26.59
C ASP A 211 23.48 -10.91 -25.80
N GLN A 212 23.80 -12.09 -26.35
CA GLN A 212 23.59 -13.36 -25.64
C GLN A 212 24.45 -13.46 -24.38
N MET A 213 25.75 -13.13 -24.49
CA MET A 213 26.66 -13.12 -23.34
C MET A 213 26.22 -12.12 -22.27
N ALA A 214 25.81 -10.91 -22.67
CA ALA A 214 25.34 -9.86 -21.78
C ALA A 214 24.05 -10.27 -21.04
N ALA A 215 23.11 -10.92 -21.73
CA ALA A 215 21.91 -11.47 -21.11
C ALA A 215 22.27 -12.53 -20.05
N THR A 216 23.20 -13.44 -20.36
CA THR A 216 23.66 -14.46 -19.40
C THR A 216 24.40 -13.85 -18.21
N ILE A 217 25.22 -12.82 -18.43
CA ILE A 217 25.85 -12.07 -17.32
C ILE A 217 24.79 -11.47 -16.41
N ASN A 218 23.75 -10.83 -16.97
CA ASN A 218 22.72 -10.18 -16.16
C ASN A 218 21.95 -11.19 -15.28
N VAL A 219 21.67 -12.39 -15.81
CA VAL A 219 21.08 -13.49 -15.02
C VAL A 219 22.04 -13.97 -13.92
N SER A 220 23.30 -14.20 -14.28
CA SER A 220 24.34 -14.65 -13.33
C SER A 220 24.57 -13.63 -12.22
N TYR A 221 24.59 -12.35 -12.57
CA TYR A 221 24.67 -11.23 -11.63
C TYR A 221 23.45 -11.17 -10.72
N GLY A 222 22.24 -11.33 -11.26
CA GLY A 222 21.01 -11.37 -10.46
C GLY A 222 21.01 -12.51 -9.44
N LEU A 223 21.40 -13.72 -9.87
CA LEU A 223 21.51 -14.89 -8.98
C LEU A 223 22.59 -14.69 -7.92
N TYR A 224 23.76 -14.16 -8.28
CA TYR A 224 24.84 -13.86 -7.35
C TYR A 224 24.45 -12.80 -6.32
N ARG A 225 23.86 -11.69 -6.77
CA ARG A 225 23.58 -10.52 -5.94
C ARG A 225 22.34 -10.69 -5.07
N TYR A 226 21.28 -11.29 -5.61
CA TYR A 226 19.99 -11.40 -4.94
C TYR A 226 19.71 -12.79 -4.37
N GLY A 227 20.47 -13.82 -4.76
CA GLY A 227 20.30 -15.19 -4.26
C GLY A 227 20.20 -15.31 -2.75
N PRO A 228 21.16 -14.75 -1.96
CA PRO A 228 21.10 -14.82 -0.50
C PRO A 228 19.82 -14.21 0.09
N PHE A 229 19.40 -13.06 -0.41
CA PHE A 229 18.18 -12.39 0.06
C PHE A 229 16.91 -13.18 -0.30
N LEU A 230 16.84 -13.75 -1.51
CA LEU A 230 15.71 -14.57 -1.94
C LEU A 230 15.56 -15.82 -1.06
N VAL A 231 16.67 -16.40 -0.61
CA VAL A 231 16.69 -17.56 0.29
C VAL A 231 16.29 -17.19 1.71
N GLU A 232 16.68 -16.01 2.20
CA GLU A 232 16.21 -15.49 3.50
C GLU A 232 14.69 -15.26 3.54
N LEU A 233 14.10 -14.89 2.39
CA LEU A 233 12.64 -14.83 2.24
C LEU A 233 12.01 -16.23 2.23
N GLU A 234 12.68 -17.22 1.67
CA GLU A 234 12.22 -18.62 1.55
C GLU A 234 12.10 -19.31 2.91
N ASP A 235 13.07 -19.14 3.82
CA ASP A 235 13.04 -19.70 5.20
C ASP A 235 12.06 -18.94 6.12
N CYS A 236 11.35 -17.92 5.59
CA CYS A 236 10.40 -17.07 6.32
C CYS A 236 10.94 -16.40 7.59
N SER A 237 12.24 -16.49 7.86
CA SER A 237 12.87 -15.95 9.06
C SER A 237 12.68 -14.43 9.14
N PHE A 238 12.87 -13.76 8.01
CA PHE A 238 12.62 -12.33 7.83
C PHE A 238 11.17 -11.94 8.14
N VAL A 239 10.22 -12.66 7.53
CA VAL A 239 8.78 -12.39 7.68
C VAL A 239 8.34 -12.64 9.12
N ARG A 240 8.79 -13.75 9.72
CA ARG A 240 8.52 -14.12 11.10
C ARG A 240 9.03 -13.09 12.08
N GLN A 241 10.26 -12.62 11.92
CA GLN A 241 10.82 -11.56 12.76
C GLN A 241 10.04 -10.26 12.64
N THR A 242 9.67 -9.87 11.41
CA THR A 242 8.88 -8.67 11.16
C THR A 242 7.50 -8.75 11.81
N LEU A 243 6.80 -9.88 11.66
CA LEU A 243 5.47 -10.06 12.25
C LEU A 243 5.52 -10.15 13.79
N LEU A 244 6.57 -10.75 14.35
CA LEU A 244 6.83 -10.72 15.80
C LEU A 244 7.01 -9.30 16.33
N GLU A 245 7.79 -8.48 15.62
CA GLU A 245 8.01 -7.09 16.01
C GLU A 245 6.73 -6.26 15.92
N ILE A 246 5.93 -6.49 14.87
CA ILE A 246 4.63 -5.84 14.69
C ILE A 246 3.67 -6.22 15.81
N GLU A 247 3.59 -7.52 16.13
CA GLU A 247 2.74 -8.04 17.19
C GLU A 247 3.14 -7.48 18.56
N ALA A 248 4.43 -7.54 18.91
CA ALA A 248 4.93 -7.06 20.19
C ALA A 248 4.76 -5.54 20.37
N THR A 249 5.00 -4.77 19.31
CA THR A 249 5.10 -3.30 19.40
C THR A 249 3.77 -2.61 19.13
N TYR A 250 3.03 -3.03 18.10
CA TYR A 250 1.89 -2.27 17.59
C TYR A 250 0.55 -2.83 18.04
N CYS A 251 0.38 -4.15 18.14
CA CYS A 251 -0.92 -4.75 18.50
C CYS A 251 -1.48 -4.27 19.87
N PRO A 252 -0.69 -4.19 20.97
CA PRO A 252 -1.18 -3.68 22.25
C PRO A 252 -1.58 -2.19 22.18
N GLY A 253 -0.83 -1.41 21.39
CA GLY A 253 -1.10 0.01 21.17
C GLY A 253 -2.38 0.21 20.37
N LEU A 254 -2.50 -0.45 19.22
CA LEU A 254 -3.66 -0.35 18.34
C LEU A 254 -4.95 -0.69 19.07
N GLY A 255 -4.97 -1.76 19.86
CA GLY A 255 -6.13 -2.14 20.68
C GLY A 255 -6.52 -1.03 21.67
N LYS A 256 -5.56 -0.50 22.45
CA LYS A 256 -5.82 0.56 23.43
C LYS A 256 -6.25 1.88 22.80
N TYR A 257 -5.59 2.32 21.73
CA TYR A 257 -5.89 3.59 21.08
C TYR A 257 -7.23 3.53 20.34
N SER A 258 -7.51 2.46 19.61
CA SER A 258 -8.81 2.28 18.94
C SER A 258 -9.96 2.25 19.93
N GLN A 259 -9.81 1.56 21.08
CA GLN A 259 -10.80 1.57 22.15
C GLN A 259 -11.04 2.99 22.69
N ARG A 260 -9.99 3.77 22.94
CA ARG A 260 -10.12 5.17 23.41
C ARG A 260 -10.83 6.06 22.40
N VAL A 261 -10.49 5.94 21.12
CA VAL A 261 -11.13 6.71 20.05
C VAL A 261 -12.61 6.34 19.94
N TYR A 262 -12.95 5.06 19.98
CA TYR A 262 -14.33 4.59 20.00
C TYR A 262 -15.13 5.17 21.17
N VAL A 263 -14.62 5.07 22.39
CA VAL A 263 -15.27 5.62 23.60
C VAL A 263 -15.45 7.13 23.49
N GLY A 264 -14.44 7.86 23.01
CA GLY A 264 -14.52 9.30 22.76
C GLY A 264 -15.60 9.67 21.75
N LEU A 265 -15.67 8.92 20.64
CA LEU A 265 -16.65 9.17 19.57
C LEU A 265 -18.09 8.92 20.03
N VAL A 266 -18.31 7.86 20.81
CA VAL A 266 -19.62 7.56 21.43
C VAL A 266 -20.04 8.69 22.39
N MET A 267 -19.12 9.18 23.23
CA MET A 267 -19.40 10.28 24.16
C MET A 267 -19.77 11.58 23.41
N VAL A 268 -19.01 11.95 22.37
CA VAL A 268 -19.31 13.15 21.58
C VAL A 268 -20.62 13.01 20.80
N GLY A 269 -20.85 11.86 20.16
CA GLY A 269 -22.07 11.60 19.40
C GLY A 269 -23.33 11.66 20.26
N THR A 270 -23.29 11.07 21.46
CA THR A 270 -24.40 11.13 22.42
C THR A 270 -24.64 12.53 22.95
N ALA A 271 -23.59 13.30 23.25
CA ALA A 271 -23.71 14.69 23.71
C ALA A 271 -24.35 15.62 22.66
N VAL A 272 -23.94 15.49 21.38
CA VAL A 272 -24.52 16.27 20.27
C VAL A 272 -25.98 15.89 20.06
N MET A 273 -26.31 14.59 20.06
CA MET A 273 -27.69 14.11 19.99
C MET A 273 -28.57 14.72 21.08
N LEU A 274 -28.15 14.62 22.34
CA LEU A 274 -28.90 15.17 23.47
C LEU A 274 -29.07 16.68 23.34
N SER A 275 -28.01 17.39 22.94
CA SER A 275 -28.05 18.84 22.74
C SER A 275 -29.08 19.26 21.68
N LEU A 276 -29.14 18.54 20.54
CA LEU A 276 -30.12 18.80 19.48
C LEU A 276 -31.55 18.48 19.95
N VAL A 277 -31.75 17.38 20.67
CA VAL A 277 -33.06 16.99 21.21
C VAL A 277 -33.55 18.04 22.22
N PHE A 278 -32.71 18.46 23.16
CA PHE A 278 -33.04 19.53 24.10
C PHE A 278 -33.40 20.83 23.40
N TRP A 279 -32.65 21.20 22.36
CA TRP A 279 -32.90 22.41 21.59
C TRP A 279 -34.25 22.37 20.86
N VAL A 280 -34.60 21.24 20.24
CA VAL A 280 -35.91 21.05 19.58
C VAL A 280 -37.05 21.16 20.59
N ILE A 281 -36.95 20.48 21.74
CA ILE A 281 -37.99 20.48 22.79
C ILE A 281 -38.18 21.89 23.40
N TYR A 282 -37.08 22.60 23.67
CA TYR A 282 -37.14 23.93 24.28
C TYR A 282 -37.60 25.01 23.29
N GLY A 283 -37.26 24.86 22.01
CA GLY A 283 -37.78 25.70 20.93
C GLY A 283 -39.29 25.57 20.74
N GLU A 284 -39.84 24.37 20.95
CA GLU A 284 -41.28 24.09 20.81
C GLU A 284 -42.13 24.65 21.96
N ARG A 285 -41.58 24.72 23.19
CA ARG A 285 -42.29 25.24 24.38
C ARG A 285 -42.26 26.77 24.53
N GLY A 286 -41.87 27.53 23.50
CA GLY A 286 -41.94 29.01 23.52
C GLY A 286 -40.90 29.71 24.40
N GLY A 287 -39.75 29.08 24.64
CA GLY A 287 -38.67 29.65 25.45
C GLY A 287 -37.73 30.62 24.73
N THR A 288 -37.95 30.93 23.45
CA THR A 288 -37.11 31.87 22.67
C THR A 288 -37.09 33.28 23.27
N VAL A 289 -38.18 33.70 23.93
CA VAL A 289 -38.24 34.99 24.62
C VAL A 289 -37.38 35.01 25.90
N SER A 290 -37.23 33.87 26.59
CA SER A 290 -36.48 33.81 27.85
C SER A 290 -34.97 33.66 27.64
N VAL A 291 -34.56 32.87 26.65
CA VAL A 291 -33.13 32.68 26.31
C VAL A 291 -32.55 33.95 25.70
N GLN A 292 -33.30 34.63 24.82
CA GLN A 292 -32.86 35.91 24.24
C GLN A 292 -32.79 37.02 25.29
N LYS A 293 -33.71 37.04 26.27
CA LYS A 293 -33.62 37.94 27.43
C LYS A 293 -32.41 37.62 28.31
N THR A 294 -32.11 36.34 28.54
CA THR A 294 -30.97 35.93 29.37
C THR A 294 -29.63 36.27 28.71
N ILE A 295 -29.50 36.04 27.41
CA ILE A 295 -28.30 36.41 26.63
C ILE A 295 -28.17 37.94 26.57
N HIS A 296 -29.27 38.67 26.34
CA HIS A 296 -29.23 40.14 26.32
C HIS A 296 -28.88 40.72 27.69
N GLN A 297 -29.37 40.12 28.78
CA GLN A 297 -29.11 40.57 30.15
C GLN A 297 -27.68 40.24 30.60
N GLN A 298 -27.11 39.10 30.17
CA GLN A 298 -25.69 38.82 30.37
C GLN A 298 -24.78 39.72 29.54
N ALA A 299 -25.14 40.01 28.29
CA ALA A 299 -24.41 40.97 27.44
C ALA A 299 -24.43 42.38 28.04
N LYS A 300 -25.59 42.83 28.57
CA LYS A 300 -25.72 44.14 29.22
C LYS A 300 -24.87 44.25 30.49
N LYS A 301 -24.78 43.17 31.28
CA LYS A 301 -23.97 43.09 32.50
C LYS A 301 -22.47 43.05 32.19
N ALA A 302 -22.06 42.39 31.11
CA ALA A 302 -20.68 42.38 30.66
C ALA A 302 -20.23 43.75 30.14
N ILE A 303 -21.11 44.48 29.43
CA ILE A 303 -20.81 45.83 28.93
C ILE A 303 -20.74 46.86 30.07
N SER A 304 -21.58 46.75 31.11
CA SER A 304 -21.49 47.66 32.26
C SER A 304 -20.23 47.45 33.10
N MET A 305 -19.66 46.23 33.13
CA MET A 305 -18.39 45.95 33.81
C MET A 305 -17.15 46.40 33.03
N LEU A 306 -17.31 46.82 31.76
CA LEU A 306 -16.21 47.32 30.92
C LEU A 306 -16.16 48.86 30.85
N ASN A 307 -17.18 49.55 31.38
CA ASN A 307 -17.31 51.01 31.35
C ASN A 307 -17.17 51.65 32.75
N GLU A 308 -16.69 50.87 33.73
CA GLU A 308 -16.34 51.32 35.09
C GLU A 308 -14.84 51.11 35.33
#